data_AF-A0A4C1VRV8-F1
#
_entry.id   AF-A0A4C1VRV8-F1
#
_cell.length_a   1.000
_cell.length_b   1.000
_cell.length_c   1.000
_cell.angle_alpha   90.00
_cell.angle_beta   90.00
_cell.angle_gamma   90.00
#
_symmetry.space_group_name_H-M   'P 1'
#
loop_
_entity.id
_entity.type
_entity.pdbx_description
1 polymer ?
#
loop_
_entity_poly.entity_id
_entity_poly.type
_entity_poly.pdbx_seq_one_letter_code
_entity_poly.pdbx_strand_id
1 'polypeptide(L)'
;MPMPLTLNMNICIHEILAKTVAGNFYAAEIVSALEYLHARNIVYRDLKPENLLLARDGHMKITDFGFAKKLTDRTWTLCGTPEYLAPEIIQSKGHNKAVDWWALGTYFARRRKRAETRSDAEPQPGPSKRLRTE
;
A
#
# COMPACT_ATOMS: atom_id res chain seq x y z
N MET A 1 -19.47 1.49 -25.78
CA MET A 1 -19.28 0.28 -24.96
C MET A 1 -18.92 0.72 -23.54
N PRO A 2 -19.65 0.32 -22.50
CA PRO A 2 -19.34 0.72 -21.13
C PRO A 2 -18.15 -0.08 -20.60
N MET A 3 -17.16 0.61 -20.05
CA MET A 3 -16.05 -0.01 -19.32
C MET A 3 -16.55 -0.58 -17.98
N PRO A 4 -15.97 -1.69 -17.48
CA PRO A 4 -16.43 -2.36 -16.27
C PRO A 4 -16.16 -1.52 -15.02
N LEU A 5 -17.21 -1.28 -14.24
CA LEU A 5 -17.27 -0.48 -13.01
C LEU A 5 -16.37 -0.95 -11.85
N THR A 6 -15.59 -2.01 -12.02
CA THR A 6 -14.71 -2.56 -10.97
C THR A 6 -13.28 -2.04 -11.04
N LEU A 7 -12.85 -1.45 -12.17
CA LEU A 7 -11.45 -1.03 -12.34
C LEU A 7 -11.14 0.37 -11.76
N ASN A 8 -12.15 1.21 -11.51
CA ASN A 8 -11.94 2.58 -11.06
C ASN A 8 -11.80 2.74 -9.52
N MET A 9 -12.27 1.78 -8.72
CA MET A 9 -12.23 1.94 -7.26
C MET A 9 -10.83 1.63 -6.68
N ASN A 10 -10.14 0.60 -7.19
CA ASN A 10 -8.77 0.29 -6.79
C ASN A 10 -7.78 1.40 -7.21
N ILE A 11 -7.92 1.95 -8.42
CA ILE A 11 -7.11 3.10 -8.87
C ILE A 11 -7.30 4.29 -7.92
N CYS A 12 -8.53 4.52 -7.47
CA CYS A 12 -8.86 5.62 -6.57
C CYS A 12 -8.17 5.47 -5.19
N ILE A 13 -8.18 4.28 -4.59
CA ILE A 13 -7.56 4.05 -3.26
C ILE A 13 -6.04 4.24 -3.30
N HIS A 14 -5.36 3.70 -4.33
CA HIS A 14 -3.93 3.95 -4.50
C HIS A 14 -3.61 5.44 -4.64
N GLU A 15 -4.44 6.21 -5.34
CA GLU A 15 -4.22 7.63 -5.57
C GLU A 15 -4.55 8.50 -4.34
N ILE A 16 -5.67 8.21 -3.68
CA ILE A 16 -6.10 8.84 -2.42
C ILE A 16 -5.00 8.71 -1.37
N LEU A 17 -4.49 7.48 -1.19
CA LEU A 17 -3.47 7.18 -0.20
C LEU A 17 -2.12 7.81 -0.60
N ALA A 18 -1.83 7.98 -1.89
CA ALA A 18 -0.52 8.43 -2.35
C ALA A 18 -0.28 9.95 -2.39
N LYS A 19 -1.33 10.79 -2.52
CA LYS A 19 -1.13 12.19 -2.98
C LYS A 19 -1.72 13.30 -2.10
N THR A 20 -2.40 12.98 -1.01
CA THR A 20 -3.21 13.98 -0.29
C THR A 20 -3.03 13.93 1.22
N VAL A 21 -3.45 15.00 1.91
CA VAL A 21 -3.62 15.03 3.38
C VAL A 21 -4.50 13.88 3.87
N ALA A 22 -5.46 13.44 3.04
CA ALA A 22 -6.30 12.29 3.34
C ALA A 22 -5.49 10.98 3.47
N GLY A 23 -4.35 10.85 2.79
CA GLY A 23 -3.47 9.69 2.94
C GLY A 23 -2.95 9.49 4.37
N ASN A 24 -2.69 10.58 5.11
CA ASN A 24 -2.28 10.49 6.52
C ASN A 24 -3.45 10.11 7.43
N PHE A 25 -4.64 10.64 7.15
CA PHE A 25 -5.86 10.29 7.85
C PHE A 25 -6.16 8.79 7.73
N TYR A 26 -6.15 8.28 6.50
CA TYR A 26 -6.35 6.86 6.22
C TYR A 26 -5.22 5.99 6.78
N ALA A 27 -3.97 6.46 6.80
CA ALA A 27 -2.89 5.76 7.49
C ALA A 27 -3.20 5.56 8.98
N ALA A 28 -3.70 6.60 9.64
CA ALA A 28 -4.09 6.53 11.05
C ALA A 28 -5.25 5.53 11.27
N GLU A 29 -6.22 5.45 10.35
CA GLU A 29 -7.29 4.45 10.43
C GLU A 29 -6.76 3.02 10.29
N ILE A 30 -5.82 2.76 9.36
CA ILE A 30 -5.17 1.44 9.24
C ILE A 30 -4.42 1.11 10.52
N VAL A 31 -3.64 2.04 11.05
CA VAL A 31 -2.88 1.86 12.29
C VAL A 31 -3.82 1.51 13.43
N SER A 32 -4.93 2.23 13.59
CA SER A 32 -5.94 1.97 14.62
C SER A 32 -6.57 0.58 14.47
N ALA A 33 -6.91 0.17 13.23
CA ALA A 33 -7.46 -1.16 12.96
C ALA A 33 -6.45 -2.28 13.28
N LEU A 34 -5.18 -2.12 12.89
CA LEU A 34 -4.13 -3.09 13.18
C LEU A 34 -3.86 -3.18 14.68
N GLU A 35 -3.79 -2.06 15.39
CA GLU A 35 -3.63 -2.02 16.85
C GLU A 35 -4.77 -2.77 17.54
N TYR A 36 -6.02 -2.57 17.10
CA TYR A 36 -7.18 -3.28 17.62
C TYR A 36 -7.08 -4.81 17.48
N LEU A 37 -6.60 -5.30 16.32
CA LEU A 37 -6.36 -6.72 16.08
C LEU A 37 -5.21 -7.24 16.94
N HIS A 38 -4.12 -6.49 17.00
CA HIS A 38 -2.91 -6.83 17.74
C HIS A 38 -3.19 -6.92 19.25
N ALA A 39 -4.06 -6.07 19.80
CA ALA A 39 -4.52 -6.14 21.19
C ALA A 39 -5.24 -7.46 21.51
N ARG A 40 -5.83 -8.12 20.49
CA ARG A 40 -6.51 -9.43 20.60
C ARG A 40 -5.61 -10.60 20.21
N ASN A 41 -4.32 -10.34 20.05
CA ASN A 41 -3.33 -11.29 19.52
C ASN A 41 -3.68 -11.81 18.13
N ILE A 42 -4.35 -11.02 17.29
CA ILE A 42 -4.64 -11.37 15.89
C ILE A 42 -3.63 -10.63 15.01
N VAL A 43 -3.00 -11.34 14.07
CA VAL A 43 -2.13 -10.76 13.02
C VAL A 43 -2.84 -10.90 11.69
N TYR A 44 -2.82 -9.83 10.89
CA TYR A 44 -3.58 -9.76 9.66
C TYR A 44 -2.87 -10.41 8.46
N ARG A 45 -1.57 -10.15 8.28
CA ARG A 45 -0.63 -10.81 7.36
C ARG A 45 -0.83 -10.61 5.85
N ASP A 46 -1.84 -9.86 5.42
CA ASP A 46 -2.04 -9.56 3.99
C ASP A 46 -2.47 -8.11 3.74
N LEU A 47 -1.78 -7.17 4.41
CA LEU A 47 -2.02 -5.75 4.23
C LEU A 47 -1.57 -5.30 2.84
N LYS A 48 -2.55 -4.97 2.01
CA LYS A 48 -2.38 -4.45 0.65
C LYS A 48 -3.56 -3.57 0.26
N PRO A 49 -3.40 -2.65 -0.71
CA PRO A 49 -4.45 -1.71 -1.11
C PRO A 49 -5.72 -2.37 -1.61
N GLU A 50 -5.61 -3.53 -2.24
CA GLU A 50 -6.73 -4.33 -2.72
C GLU A 50 -7.63 -4.82 -1.57
N ASN A 51 -7.08 -4.93 -0.35
CA ASN A 51 -7.82 -5.30 0.85
C ASN A 51 -8.23 -4.10 1.72
N LEU A 52 -8.05 -2.87 1.22
CA LEU A 52 -8.54 -1.66 1.84
C LEU A 52 -9.73 -1.15 1.04
N LEU A 53 -10.87 -0.96 1.70
CA LEU A 53 -12.10 -0.48 1.07
C LEU A 53 -12.52 0.84 1.68
N LEU A 54 -12.92 1.80 0.83
CA LEU A 54 -13.54 3.03 1.28
C LEU A 54 -15.05 2.80 1.44
N ALA A 55 -15.55 2.97 2.65
CA ALA A 55 -16.98 2.88 2.94
C ALA A 55 -17.71 4.17 2.52
N ARG A 56 -19.05 4.09 2.44
CA ARG A 56 -19.90 5.21 1.98
C ARG A 56 -19.83 6.45 2.89
N ASP A 57 -19.47 6.25 4.15
CA ASP A 57 -19.23 7.29 5.15
C ASP A 57 -17.85 7.96 5.01
N GLY A 58 -17.01 7.49 4.07
CA GLY A 58 -15.68 8.02 3.84
C GLY A 58 -14.60 7.43 4.74
N HIS A 59 -14.91 6.41 5.54
CA HIS A 59 -13.92 5.72 6.38
C HIS A 59 -13.36 4.48 5.70
N MET A 60 -12.10 4.17 5.97
CA MET A 60 -11.45 3.01 5.39
C MET A 60 -11.66 1.77 6.27
N LYS A 61 -11.87 0.63 5.61
CA LYS A 61 -12.10 -0.67 6.25
C LYS A 61 -11.17 -1.71 5.66
N ILE A 62 -10.56 -2.50 6.53
CA ILE A 62 -9.78 -3.68 6.14
C ILE A 62 -10.75 -4.82 5.84
N THR A 63 -10.58 -5.48 4.70
CA THR A 63 -11.35 -6.67 4.30
C THR A 63 -10.43 -7.89 4.22
N ASP A 64 -10.98 -9.05 3.84
CA ASP A 64 -10.26 -10.31 3.61
C ASP A 64 -9.33 -10.76 4.76
N PHE A 65 -9.93 -11.45 5.72
CA PHE A 65 -9.23 -12.04 6.87
C PHE A 65 -8.76 -13.47 6.60
N GLY A 66 -8.66 -13.90 5.33
CA GLY A 66 -8.27 -15.26 4.96
C GLY A 66 -6.89 -15.67 5.47
N PHE A 67 -5.99 -14.70 5.65
CA PHE A 67 -4.67 -14.91 6.25
C PHE A 67 -4.59 -14.44 7.71
N ALA A 68 -5.66 -13.92 8.29
CA ALA A 68 -5.63 -13.50 9.68
C ALA A 68 -5.49 -14.70 10.62
N LYS A 69 -4.70 -14.56 11.69
CA LYS A 69 -4.46 -15.66 12.63
C LYS A 69 -4.26 -15.14 14.04
N LYS A 70 -4.87 -15.83 15.01
CA LYS A 70 -4.61 -15.61 16.43
C LYS A 70 -3.26 -16.25 16.81
N LEU A 71 -2.37 -15.45 17.37
CA LEU A 71 -1.06 -15.88 17.84
C LEU A 71 -1.09 -16.22 19.34
N THR A 72 -0.36 -17.27 19.70
CA THR A 72 0.08 -17.54 21.07
C THR A 72 1.49 -17.01 21.32
N ASP A 73 2.40 -17.15 20.35
CA ASP A 73 3.75 -16.57 20.38
C ASP A 73 4.22 -16.17 18.97
N ARG A 74 4.52 -17.17 18.13
CA ARG A 74 4.94 -16.99 16.74
C ARG A 74 4.19 -17.93 15.79
N THR A 75 4.23 -17.61 14.51
CA THR A 75 3.76 -18.48 13.43
C THR A 75 4.84 -18.61 12.36
N TRP A 76 4.82 -19.71 11.61
CA TRP A 76 5.82 -20.04 10.57
C TRP A 76 5.21 -20.19 9.18
N THR A 77 3.88 -20.06 9.08
CA THR A 77 3.18 -20.17 7.79
C THR A 77 3.59 -19.05 6.85
N LEU A 78 4.22 -19.41 5.73
CA LEU A 78 4.49 -18.51 4.62
C LEU A 78 3.16 -18.15 3.93
N CYS A 79 2.70 -16.92 4.09
CA CYS A 79 1.48 -16.40 3.46
C CYS A 79 1.53 -14.88 3.32
N GLY A 80 0.62 -14.34 2.51
CA GLY A 80 0.55 -12.92 2.19
C GLY A 80 1.00 -12.62 0.76
N THR A 81 0.87 -11.36 0.36
CA THR A 81 1.22 -10.92 -0.99
C THR A 81 2.73 -10.64 -1.12
N PRO A 82 3.45 -11.23 -2.10
CA PRO A 82 4.92 -11.22 -2.18
C PRO A 82 5.58 -9.83 -2.05
N GLU A 83 4.94 -8.80 -2.57
CA GLU A 83 5.44 -7.41 -2.59
C GLU A 83 5.46 -6.75 -1.20
N TYR A 84 4.66 -7.26 -0.26
CA TYR A 84 4.48 -6.73 1.09
C TYR A 84 5.06 -7.64 2.18
N LEU A 85 5.67 -8.77 1.79
CA LEU A 85 6.21 -9.72 2.76
C LEU A 85 7.39 -9.15 3.54
N ALA A 86 7.35 -9.36 4.85
CA ALA A 86 8.46 -9.07 5.74
C ALA A 86 9.62 -10.05 5.51
N PRO A 87 10.88 -9.61 5.65
CA PRO A 87 12.05 -10.45 5.38
C PRO A 87 12.09 -11.70 6.26
N GLU A 88 11.59 -11.63 7.49
CA GLU A 88 11.48 -12.77 8.40
C GLU A 88 10.48 -13.83 7.91
N ILE A 89 9.41 -13.44 7.23
CA ILE A 89 8.47 -14.38 6.60
C ILE A 89 9.17 -15.11 5.45
N ILE A 90 9.89 -14.38 4.60
CA ILE A 90 10.63 -14.95 3.45
C ILE A 90 11.73 -15.90 3.93
N GLN A 91 12.42 -15.56 5.01
CA GLN A 91 13.46 -16.39 5.62
C GLN A 91 12.88 -17.57 6.43
N SER A 92 11.56 -17.78 6.42
CA SER A 92 10.86 -18.81 7.20
C SER A 92 11.21 -18.76 8.70
N LYS A 93 11.54 -17.57 9.20
CA LYS A 93 11.73 -17.32 10.63
C LYS A 93 10.36 -17.17 11.28
N GLY A 94 10.26 -17.60 12.54
CA GLY A 94 9.03 -17.41 13.30
C GLY A 94 8.69 -15.92 13.37
N HIS A 95 7.51 -15.54 12.90
CA HIS A 95 7.08 -14.15 12.79
C HIS A 95 5.88 -13.86 13.70
N ASN A 96 5.69 -12.57 14.01
CA ASN A 96 4.69 -12.07 14.93
C ASN A 96 3.94 -10.87 14.33
N LYS A 97 3.33 -10.05 15.17
CA LYS A 97 2.57 -8.84 14.81
C LYS A 97 3.37 -7.81 13.98
N ALA A 98 4.71 -7.84 14.04
CA ALA A 98 5.58 -6.89 13.36
C ALA A 98 5.47 -6.91 11.83
N VAL A 99 5.04 -8.04 11.26
CA VAL A 99 4.90 -8.19 9.81
C VAL A 99 3.83 -7.26 9.22
N ASP A 100 2.80 -6.93 9.99
CA ASP A 100 1.76 -5.99 9.55
C ASP A 100 2.31 -4.56 9.48
N TRP A 101 3.20 -4.18 10.40
CA TRP A 101 3.89 -2.89 10.38
C TRP A 101 4.90 -2.79 9.24
N TRP A 102 5.56 -3.90 8.89
CA TRP A 102 6.41 -3.97 7.70
C TRP A 102 5.58 -3.71 6.44
N ALA A 103 4.46 -4.41 6.27
CA ALA A 103 3.59 -4.23 5.11
C ALA A 103 3.02 -2.81 5.00
N LEU A 104 2.68 -2.18 6.14
CA LEU A 104 2.30 -0.78 6.19
C LEU A 104 3.47 0.12 5.72
N GLY A 105 4.65 -0.12 6.27
CA GLY A 105 5.87 0.60 5.91
C GLY A 105 6.21 0.49 4.43
N THR A 106 6.18 -0.69 3.83
CA THR A 106 6.48 -0.87 2.39
C THR A 106 5.47 -0.14 1.52
N TYR A 107 4.19 -0.18 1.89
CA TYR A 107 3.12 0.49 1.16
C TYR A 107 3.28 2.03 1.16
N PHE A 108 3.59 2.63 2.31
CA PHE A 108 3.79 4.07 2.43
C PHE A 108 5.19 4.52 1.97
N ALA A 109 6.23 3.70 2.12
CA ALA A 109 7.62 4.03 1.76
C ALA A 109 7.88 3.99 0.26
N ARG A 110 7.21 3.10 -0.50
CA ARG A 110 7.34 3.01 -1.98
C ARG A 110 6.95 4.31 -2.69
N ARG A 111 6.35 5.26 -1.96
CA ARG A 111 5.91 6.57 -2.43
C ARG A 111 7.05 7.58 -2.66
N ARG A 112 8.16 7.50 -1.91
CA ARG A 112 9.26 8.49 -2.09
C ARG A 112 9.94 8.33 -3.45
N LYS A 113 10.23 7.10 -3.87
CA LYS A 113 10.95 6.84 -5.13
C LYS A 113 10.18 7.22 -6.40
N ARG A 114 8.84 7.23 -6.37
CA ARG A 114 8.00 7.54 -7.54
C ARG A 114 7.73 9.04 -7.71
N ALA A 115 7.91 9.82 -6.63
CA ALA A 115 7.83 11.28 -6.67
C ALA A 115 9.15 11.90 -7.18
N GLU A 116 10.30 11.38 -6.72
CA GLU A 116 11.63 11.83 -7.17
C GLU A 116 11.91 11.54 -8.64
N THR A 117 11.44 10.40 -9.18
CA THR A 117 11.62 10.10 -10.61
C THR A 117 10.75 10.92 -11.56
N ARG A 118 9.80 11.72 -11.05
CA ARG A 118 8.92 12.56 -11.87
C ARG A 118 9.39 14.02 -11.96
N SER A 119 10.28 14.46 -11.06
CA SER A 119 10.89 15.79 -11.09
C SER A 119 12.07 15.90 -12.07
N ASP A 120 12.58 14.79 -12.62
CA ASP A 120 13.73 14.81 -13.54
C ASP A 120 13.34 14.83 -15.04
N ALA A 121 12.04 14.99 -15.36
CA ALA A 121 11.57 15.11 -16.73
C ALA A 121 11.34 16.58 -17.12
N GLU A 122 12.40 17.39 -17.12
CA GLU A 122 12.39 18.66 -17.85
C GLU A 122 12.46 18.36 -19.36
N PRO A 123 11.55 18.88 -20.19
CA PRO A 123 11.68 18.78 -21.64
C PRO A 123 12.83 19.69 -22.08
N GLN A 124 13.96 19.08 -22.44
CA GLN A 124 15.07 19.80 -23.08
C GLN A 124 14.55 20.52 -24.32
N PRO A 125 14.77 21.85 -24.48
CA PRO A 125 14.38 22.54 -25.69
C PRO A 125 15.15 21.93 -26.86
N GLY A 126 14.42 21.34 -27.80
CA GLY A 126 14.98 20.74 -29.02
C GLY A 126 15.82 21.76 -29.80
N PRO A 127 16.81 21.31 -30.58
CA PRO A 127 17.73 22.21 -31.26
C PRO A 127 16.97 23.14 -32.19
N SER A 128 17.10 24.44 -31.94
CA SER A 128 16.58 25.52 -32.79
C SER A 128 17.18 25.37 -34.19
N LYS A 129 16.38 24.84 -35.14
CA LYS A 129 16.71 24.88 -36.56
C LYS A 129 16.63 26.33 -37.01
N ARG A 130 17.75 27.04 -36.86
CA ARG A 130 17.98 28.34 -37.48
C ARG A 130 17.87 28.13 -38.99
N LEU A 131 16.74 28.55 -39.56
CA LEU A 131 16.57 28.70 -41.01
C LEU A 131 17.71 29.59 -41.50
N ARG A 132 18.63 29.04 -42.32
CA ARG A 132 19.43 29.88 -43.21
C ARG A 132 18.50 30.26 -44.37
N THR A 133 18.05 31.50 -44.36
CA THR A 133 17.69 32.21 -45.58
C THR A 133 18.98 32.60 -46.28
N GLU A 134 19.09 32.11 -47.52
CA GLU A 134 19.94 32.59 -48.63
C GLU A 134 21.46 32.42 -48.51
#